data_AF-A0A7L4ALU1-F1
#
_entry.id   AF-A0A7L4ALU1-F1
#
_cell.length_a   1.000
_cell.length_b   1.000
_cell.length_c   1.000
_cell.angle_alpha   90.00
_cell.angle_beta   90.00
_cell.angle_gamma   90.00
#
_symmetry.space_group_name_H-M   'P 1'
#
loop_
_entity.id
_entity.type
_entity.pdbx_description
1 polymer ?
#
loop_
_entity_poly.entity_id
_entity_poly.type
_entity_poly.pdbx_seq_one_letter_code
_entity_poly.pdbx_strand_id
1 'polypeptide(L)' 'GEMPYSCQQCQKTFRTSSHLATHQQNHTQESSYACVVCGKSFSVGTECLLHQRTHLEEVPVGQGASPGGD' A
#
# COMPACT_ATOMS: atom_id res chain seq x y z
N GLY A 1 -23.66 21.48 5.21
CA GLY A 1 -22.27 21.92 5.39
C GLY A 1 -21.43 21.11 4.46
N GLU A 2 -20.94 21.73 3.39
CA GLU A 2 -20.21 21.04 2.32
C GLU A 2 -18.77 20.77 2.77
N MET A 3 -18.30 19.55 2.54
CA MET A 3 -16.92 19.12 2.80
C MET A 3 -16.25 18.88 1.45
N PRO A 4 -15.75 19.94 0.79
CA PRO A 4 -15.28 19.84 -0.59
C PRO A 4 -13.98 19.04 -0.75
N TYR A 5 -13.29 18.73 0.36
CA TYR A 5 -12.00 18.04 0.35
C TYR A 5 -12.19 16.55 0.63
N SER A 6 -12.02 15.68 -0.35
CA SER A 6 -12.12 14.22 -0.19
C SER A 6 -10.76 13.51 -0.31
N CYS A 7 -10.57 12.51 0.53
CA CYS A 7 -9.43 11.59 0.45
C CYS A 7 -9.68 10.56 -0.65
N GLN A 8 -8.83 10.49 -1.66
CA GLN A 8 -8.95 9.52 -2.75
C GLN A 8 -8.75 8.07 -2.31
N GLN A 9 -8.06 7.84 -1.19
CA GLN A 9 -7.66 6.52 -0.72
C GLN A 9 -8.75 5.82 0.10
N CYS A 10 -9.47 6.56 0.96
CA CYS A 10 -10.54 6.01 1.81
C CYS A 10 -11.88 6.73 1.67
N GLN A 11 -12.01 7.68 0.74
CA GLN A 11 -13.21 8.47 0.45
C GLN A 11 -13.76 9.29 1.64
N LYS A 12 -12.96 9.50 2.69
CA LYS A 12 -13.31 10.42 3.78
C LYS A 12 -13.28 11.88 3.33
N THR A 13 -14.26 12.66 3.76
CA THR A 13 -14.40 14.08 3.44
C THR A 13 -14.07 14.99 4.61
N PHE A 14 -13.47 16.15 4.32
CA PHE A 14 -12.99 17.13 5.30
C PHE A 14 -13.46 18.53 4.92
N ARG A 15 -13.60 19.40 5.93
CA ARG A 15 -14.00 20.81 5.74
C ARG A 15 -12.86 21.70 5.24
N THR A 16 -11.60 21.31 5.48
CA THR A 16 -10.42 22.12 5.14
C THR A 16 -9.32 21.26 4.54
N SER A 17 -8.49 21.86 3.68
CA SER A 17 -7.33 21.21 3.06
C SER A 17 -6.28 20.78 4.08
N SER A 18 -6.05 21.57 5.14
CA SER A 18 -5.09 21.22 6.21
C SER A 18 -5.46 19.91 6.92
N HIS A 19 -6.75 19.69 7.22
CA HIS A 19 -7.19 18.42 7.81
C HIS A 19 -7.05 17.25 6.83
N LEU A 20 -7.36 17.46 5.54
CA LEU A 20 -7.14 16.44 4.51
C LEU A 20 -5.63 16.10 4.39
N ALA A 21 -4.75 17.10 4.39
CA ALA A 21 -3.30 16.90 4.27
C ALA A 21 -2.75 16.09 5.46
N THR A 22 -3.11 16.45 6.70
CA THR A 22 -2.71 15.67 7.89
C THR A 22 -3.29 14.26 7.87
N HIS A 23 -4.53 14.09 7.40
CA HIS A 23 -5.12 12.78 7.21
C HIS A 23 -4.39 11.94 6.15
N GLN A 24 -4.01 12.54 5.02
CA GLN A 24 -3.21 11.88 3.99
C GLN A 24 -1.84 11.45 4.52
N GLN A 25 -1.23 12.21 5.45
CA GLN A 25 -0.01 11.76 6.12
C GLN A 25 -0.20 10.47 6.93
N ASN A 26 -1.40 10.25 7.48
CA ASN A 26 -1.72 8.98 8.13
C ASN A 26 -1.84 7.84 7.11
N HIS A 27 -2.19 8.13 5.86
CA HIS A 27 -2.10 7.15 4.78
C HIS A 27 -0.68 6.91 4.30
N THR A 28 0.22 7.90 4.38
CA THR A 28 1.65 7.68 4.13
C THR A 28 2.31 6.91 5.29
N GLN A 29 1.79 7.02 6.51
CA GLN A 29 2.21 6.22 7.66
C GLN A 29 1.50 4.85 7.68
N GLU A 30 0.35 4.76 7.04
CA GLU A 30 -0.24 3.56 6.45
C GLU A 30 0.30 3.34 5.03
N SER A 31 1.55 3.74 4.74
CA SER A 31 2.36 3.01 3.76
C SER A 31 2.67 1.67 4.40
N SER A 32 1.59 0.89 4.52
CA SER A 32 1.63 -0.49 4.87
C SER A 32 2.58 -1.11 3.86
N TYR A 33 3.59 -1.79 4.38
CA TYR A 33 4.48 -2.54 3.52
C TYR A 33 3.62 -3.66 2.95
N ALA A 34 3.12 -3.46 1.74
CA ALA A 34 2.24 -4.40 1.10
C ALA A 34 3.08 -5.47 0.42
N CYS A 35 2.71 -6.73 0.64
CA CYS A 35 3.31 -7.84 -0.09
C CYS A 35 2.94 -7.71 -1.57
N VAL A 36 3.94 -7.64 -2.44
CA VAL A 36 3.71 -7.57 -3.90
C VAL A 36 3.14 -8.86 -4.48
N VAL A 37 3.27 -9.99 -3.76
CA VAL A 37 2.79 -11.31 -4.21
C VAL A 37 1.31 -11.49 -3.91
N CYS A 38 0.84 -11.15 -2.71
CA CYS A 38 -0.53 -11.42 -2.27
C CYS A 38 -1.33 -10.20 -1.83
N GLY A 39 -0.74 -9.00 -1.86
CA GLY A 39 -1.39 -7.75 -1.46
C GLY A 39 -1.60 -7.57 0.05
N LYS A 40 -1.10 -8.47 0.90
CA LYS A 40 -1.22 -8.32 2.36
C LYS A 40 -0.46 -7.10 2.87
N SER A 41 -1.13 -6.26 3.64
CA SER A 41 -0.61 -5.06 4.28
C SER A 41 0.00 -5.37 5.65
N PHE A 42 1.21 -4.87 5.93
CA PHE A 42 1.87 -4.98 7.23
C PHE A 42 2.18 -3.60 7.81
N SER A 43 2.09 -3.48 9.15
CA SER A 43 2.42 -2.24 9.87
C SER A 43 3.92 -1.93 9.91
N VAL A 44 4.78 -2.93 9.66
CA VAL A 44 6.24 -2.81 9.74
C VAL A 44 6.89 -3.46 8.53
N GLY A 45 7.95 -2.84 8.00
CA GLY A 45 8.63 -3.31 6.79
C GLY A 45 9.37 -4.60 6.95
N THR A 46 9.96 -4.84 8.13
CA THR A 46 10.60 -6.11 8.45
C THR A 46 9.61 -7.27 8.42
N GLU A 47 8.38 -7.06 8.90
CA GLU A 47 7.31 -8.07 8.88
C GLU A 47 6.87 -8.39 7.44
N CYS A 48 6.70 -7.37 6.60
CA CYS A 48 6.42 -7.59 5.17
C CYS A 48 7.57 -8.29 4.45
N LEU A 49 8.82 -7.90 4.71
CA LEU A 49 10.00 -8.54 4.12
C LEU A 49 10.12 -10.00 4.54
N LEU A 50 9.91 -10.32 5.81
CA LEU A 50 9.89 -11.71 6.29
C LEU A 50 8.76 -12.50 5.66
N HIS A 51 7.56 -11.92 5.59
CA HIS A 51 6.42 -12.53 4.92
C HIS A 51 6.69 -12.79 3.43
N GLN A 52 7.35 -11.88 2.72
CA GLN A 52 7.73 -12.10 1.32
C GLN A 52 8.60 -13.35 1.13
N ARG A 53 9.39 -13.74 2.15
CA ARG A 53 10.22 -14.96 2.10
C ARG A 53 9.38 -16.23 2.14
N THR A 54 8.22 -16.24 2.79
CA THR A 54 7.34 -17.42 2.81
C THR A 54 6.84 -17.75 1.41
N HIS A 55 6.59 -16.73 0.58
CA HIS A 55 6.23 -16.94 -0.84
C HIS A 55 7.37 -17.53 -1.66
N LEU A 56 8.63 -17.23 -1.32
CA LEU A 56 9.81 -17.81 -1.98
C LEU A 56 10.02 -19.27 -1.59
N GLU A 57 9.61 -19.67 -0.38
CA GLU A 57 9.62 -21.06 0.06
C GLU A 57 8.50 -21.88 -0.61
N GLU A 58 7.45 -21.22 -1.10
CA GLU A 58 6.34 -21.81 -1.86
C GLU A 58 6.56 -21.80 -3.39
N VAL A 59 7.58 -21.12 -3.89
CA VAL A 59 7.90 -21.04 -5.33
C VAL A 59 9.17 -21.83 -5.64
N PRO A 60 9.10 -22.92 -6.42
CA PRO A 60 10.31 -23.46 -7.03
C PRO A 60 10.86 -22.39 -7.98
N VAL A 61 12.16 -22.11 -7.88
CA VAL A 61 12.89 -21.20 -8.77
C VAL A 61 12.42 -21.41 -10.23
N GLY A 62 11.79 -20.41 -10.81
CA GLY A 62 11.50 -20.41 -12.25
C GLY A 62 10.17 -19.79 -12.69
N GLN A 63 10.02 -18.47 -12.56
CA GLN A 63 9.32 -17.61 -13.53
C GLN A 63 10.07 -16.26 -13.51
N GLY A 64 11.01 -16.01 -14.42
CA GLY A 64 10.71 -15.66 -15.81
C GLY A 64 10.27 -14.20 -15.83
N ALA A 65 11.21 -13.25 -15.77
CA ALA A 65 11.58 -12.44 -16.94
C ALA A 65 10.35 -11.85 -17.67
N SER A 66 10.22 -10.53 -17.53
CA SER A 66 9.55 -9.55 -18.39
C SER A 66 8.70 -10.10 -19.55
N PRO A 67 7.40 -9.76 -19.65
CA PRO A 67 6.83 -9.62 -20.98
C PRO A 67 7.47 -8.37 -21.61
N GLY A 68 8.10 -8.53 -22.79
CA GLY A 68 8.27 -7.43 -23.73
C GLY A 68 6.90 -6.75 -23.96
N GLY A 69 6.83 -5.47 -24.26
CA GLY A 69 7.46 -4.92 -25.44
C GLY A 69 6.53 -5.12 -26.65
N ASP A 70 5.40 -4.42 -26.65
CA ASP A 70 4.84 -3.65 -27.77
C ASP A 70 3.91 -2.56 -27.21
#